data_AF-A0A7C8JT09-F1
#
_entry.id   AF-A0A7C8JT09-F1
#
_cell.length_a   1.000
_cell.length_b   1.000
_cell.length_c   1.000
_cell.angle_alpha   90.00
_cell.angle_beta   90.00
_cell.angle_gamma   90.00
#
_symmetry.space_group_name_H-M   'P 1'
#
loop_
_entity.id
_entity.type
_entity.pdbx_description
1 polymer ?
#
loop_
_entity_poly.entity_id
_entity_poly.type
_entity_poly.pdbx_seq_one_letter_code
_entity_poly.pdbx_strand_id
1 'polypeptide(L)'
;MFDDLMVLIPEKQRTEFVDLVSGVLAATRNLRTVEWRTTSSLPIQVHQGISSLLCKPVDTRGFLLDVAISVSTFSDKCEYLDALSNVQYVAIKVVGSGPHRGDHHGLEEMREAGEVVKRCPDIKGFEFYSQAPVFAYATSDALRDALRDLDGLEVFKVDSNLGFTHEMDWTSLKDVKDLWISVEGSVTHNEDLEELYDGLKTVGTRLNKLSVESYIRPTHNYLLQHCSPLTELEIWGYWYGINQDLVHAFWDEIIPRHAPTLRKLKVQNHAQSENKSWSWLNKSDNKAKASLPKCKELEELTIGFCEGTLTSTSWVTEMVEDLVPACPRLFDIHMTFELGDSNLLAQHVKSTLTSLDAWSSTSEIFNGRSLRLSHEDISKGVVCFPKQSKPNAIPPLWYESLLQSWELSRAISQADDGTADQMVYRFERLDDVYLSNERLVQPAPRDEVDDEDDEDPAFDVEDGEAEDVDVDGEAWYSDNPDLY
;
A
#
# COMPACT_ATOMS: atom_id res chain seq x y z
N MET A 1 -29.42 -3.89 4.52
CA MET A 1 -29.58 -5.36 4.55
C MET A 1 -28.76 -5.87 3.37
N PHE A 2 -27.50 -6.23 3.60
CA PHE A 2 -26.60 -6.78 2.59
C PHE A 2 -25.72 -7.80 3.32
N ASP A 3 -26.01 -9.08 3.10
CA ASP A 3 -25.33 -10.21 3.76
C ASP A 3 -24.99 -11.35 2.76
N ASP A 4 -25.11 -11.14 1.45
CA ASP A 4 -25.12 -12.25 0.49
C ASP A 4 -23.89 -12.32 -0.41
N LEU A 5 -22.70 -12.39 0.19
CA LEU A 5 -21.54 -13.07 -0.42
C LEU A 5 -20.50 -13.52 0.63
N MET A 6 -20.99 -13.90 1.83
CA MET A 6 -20.17 -14.57 2.83
C MET A 6 -20.15 -16.07 2.51
N VAL A 7 -19.02 -16.60 2.05
CA VAL A 7 -18.78 -18.05 2.07
C VAL A 7 -18.61 -18.47 3.53
N LEU A 8 -19.73 -18.72 4.20
CA LEU A 8 -19.76 -19.20 5.58
C LEU A 8 -19.31 -20.66 5.59
N ILE A 9 -18.25 -20.98 6.35
CA ILE A 9 -17.95 -22.38 6.70
C ILE A 9 -19.19 -22.92 7.44
N PRO A 10 -19.87 -23.95 6.91
CA PRO A 10 -21.01 -24.57 7.57
C PRO A 10 -20.65 -24.96 8.99
N GLU A 11 -21.57 -24.76 9.94
CA GLU A 11 -21.31 -24.94 11.38
C GLU A 11 -20.67 -26.31 11.71
N LYS A 12 -21.05 -27.35 10.98
CA LYS A 12 -20.51 -28.72 11.13
C LYS A 12 -19.05 -28.87 10.70
N GLN A 13 -18.54 -28.02 9.81
CA GLN A 13 -17.18 -28.07 9.26
C GLN A 13 -16.18 -27.21 10.05
N ARG A 14 -16.66 -26.40 11.03
CA ARG A 14 -15.79 -25.54 11.85
C ARG A 14 -14.85 -26.34 12.75
N THR A 15 -15.37 -27.41 13.37
CA THR A 15 -14.55 -28.33 14.17
C THR A 15 -13.53 -29.06 13.29
N GLU A 16 -13.95 -29.51 12.10
CA GLU A 16 -13.08 -30.19 11.12
C GLU A 16 -11.94 -29.27 10.66
N PHE A 17 -12.20 -27.97 10.49
CA PHE A 17 -11.16 -27.00 10.15
C PHE A 17 -10.12 -26.83 11.27
N VAL A 18 -10.57 -26.67 12.53
CA VAL A 18 -9.65 -26.57 13.68
C VAL A 18 -8.85 -27.86 13.87
N ASP A 19 -9.47 -29.02 13.66
CA ASP A 19 -8.82 -30.32 13.73
C ASP A 19 -7.79 -30.49 12.60
N LEU A 20 -8.09 -30.02 11.39
CA LEU A 20 -7.15 -30.00 10.27
C LEU A 20 -5.94 -29.13 10.58
N VAL A 21 -6.14 -27.90 11.05
CA VAL A 21 -5.03 -27.01 11.46
C VAL A 21 -4.20 -27.67 12.55
N SER A 22 -4.84 -28.30 13.55
CA SER A 22 -4.15 -29.02 14.61
C SER A 22 -3.32 -30.19 14.06
N GLY A 23 -3.87 -30.96 13.12
CA GLY A 23 -3.18 -32.05 12.45
C GLY A 23 -1.96 -31.59 11.64
N VAL A 24 -2.08 -30.48 10.91
CA VAL A 24 -0.97 -29.88 10.15
C VAL A 24 0.15 -29.43 11.09
N LEU A 25 -0.18 -28.73 12.18
CA LEU A 25 0.81 -28.29 13.16
C LEU A 25 1.52 -29.47 13.83
N ALA A 26 0.81 -30.56 14.12
CA ALA A 26 1.38 -31.76 14.74
C ALA A 26 2.28 -32.55 13.78
N ALA A 27 1.98 -32.55 12.47
CA ALA A 27 2.74 -33.30 11.48
C ALA A 27 4.03 -32.59 11.01
N THR A 28 4.09 -31.26 11.14
CA THR A 28 5.15 -30.46 10.51
C THR A 28 6.38 -30.34 11.42
N ARG A 29 7.35 -31.24 11.25
CA ARG A 29 8.58 -31.32 12.08
C ARG A 29 9.56 -30.13 11.94
N ASN A 30 9.42 -29.30 10.90
CA ASN A 30 10.32 -28.18 10.58
C ASN A 30 9.57 -26.85 10.42
N LEU A 31 8.39 -26.72 11.02
CA LEU A 31 7.62 -25.47 10.95
C LEU A 31 8.40 -24.36 11.67
N ARG A 32 8.72 -23.28 10.96
CA ARG A 32 9.50 -22.15 11.52
C ARG A 32 8.66 -20.91 11.76
N THR A 33 7.67 -20.66 10.90
CA THR A 33 6.80 -19.48 10.98
C THR A 33 5.38 -19.90 10.64
N VAL A 34 4.41 -19.35 11.37
CA VAL A 34 2.99 -19.42 11.02
C VAL A 34 2.48 -18.00 10.82
N GLU A 35 1.95 -17.71 9.63
CA GLU A 35 1.24 -16.46 9.35
C GLU A 35 -0.26 -16.69 9.49
N TRP A 36 -0.91 -15.91 10.35
CA TRP A 36 -2.37 -15.95 10.50
C TRP A 36 -2.99 -14.59 10.18
N ARG A 37 -3.95 -14.58 9.24
CA ARG A 37 -4.74 -13.40 8.87
C ARG A 37 -6.20 -13.59 9.24
N THR A 38 -6.79 -12.62 9.95
CA THR A 38 -8.23 -12.68 10.26
C THR A 38 -9.08 -12.20 9.09
N THR A 39 -10.34 -12.64 9.07
CA THR A 39 -11.36 -12.23 8.10
C THR A 39 -12.70 -12.10 8.81
N SER A 40 -13.50 -11.11 8.42
CA SER A 40 -14.90 -10.97 8.87
C SER A 40 -15.80 -12.12 8.37
N SER A 41 -15.35 -12.90 7.38
CA SER A 41 -16.09 -14.03 6.82
C SER A 41 -16.18 -15.24 7.75
N LEU A 42 -15.35 -15.30 8.80
CA LEU A 42 -15.38 -16.38 9.78
C LEU A 42 -15.95 -15.89 11.12
N PRO A 43 -16.83 -16.67 11.77
CA PRO A 43 -17.32 -16.35 13.11
C PRO A 43 -16.19 -16.25 14.14
N ILE A 44 -16.37 -15.38 15.12
CA ILE A 44 -15.39 -15.12 16.18
C ILE A 44 -14.94 -16.39 16.92
N GLN A 45 -15.84 -17.36 17.13
CA GLN A 45 -15.51 -18.61 17.82
C GLN A 45 -14.50 -19.46 17.04
N VAL A 46 -14.50 -19.37 15.71
CA VAL A 46 -13.51 -20.06 14.85
C VAL A 46 -12.15 -19.40 14.99
N HIS A 47 -12.11 -18.07 14.96
CA HIS A 47 -10.87 -17.31 15.21
C HIS A 47 -10.32 -17.57 16.61
N GLN A 48 -11.17 -17.66 17.63
CA GLN A 48 -10.79 -18.04 18.99
C GLN A 48 -10.23 -19.48 19.06
N GLY A 49 -10.80 -20.41 18.30
CA GLY A 49 -10.28 -21.77 18.19
C GLY A 49 -8.89 -21.82 17.56
N ILE A 50 -8.69 -21.06 16.48
CA ILE A 50 -7.39 -20.93 15.78
C ILE A 50 -6.36 -20.26 16.69
N SER A 51 -6.68 -19.12 17.28
CA SER A 51 -5.77 -18.39 18.17
C SER A 51 -5.39 -19.23 19.39
N SER A 52 -6.35 -19.90 20.03
CA SER A 52 -6.08 -20.81 21.15
C SER A 52 -5.21 -21.99 20.74
N LEU A 53 -5.29 -22.43 19.49
CA LEU A 53 -4.45 -23.49 18.96
C LEU A 53 -3.03 -22.99 18.67
N LEU A 54 -2.88 -21.81 18.07
CA LEU A 54 -1.60 -21.24 17.64
C LEU A 54 -0.81 -20.61 18.79
N CYS A 55 -1.48 -19.92 19.72
CA CYS A 55 -0.88 -19.19 20.85
C CYS A 55 -0.66 -20.08 22.08
N LYS A 56 -1.01 -21.38 22.04
CA LYS A 56 -0.51 -22.36 23.01
C LYS A 56 1.01 -22.19 23.13
N PRO A 57 1.60 -22.33 24.33
CA PRO A 57 2.97 -21.90 24.61
C PRO A 57 3.89 -22.24 23.46
N VAL A 58 4.33 -21.21 22.75
CA VAL A 58 5.17 -21.30 21.56
C VAL A 58 6.43 -22.11 21.86
N ASP A 59 6.89 -22.04 23.11
CA ASP A 59 7.96 -22.86 23.71
C ASP A 59 7.80 -24.37 23.50
N THR A 60 6.57 -24.87 23.40
CA THR A 60 6.31 -26.29 23.14
C THR A 60 6.30 -26.65 21.65
N ARG A 61 6.20 -25.66 20.76
CA ARG A 61 5.96 -25.88 19.32
C ARG A 61 7.07 -25.36 18.40
N GLY A 62 8.08 -24.67 18.92
CA GLY A 62 9.35 -24.41 18.22
C GLY A 62 9.25 -23.59 16.94
N PHE A 63 8.13 -22.89 16.71
CA PHE A 63 7.90 -22.00 15.58
C PHE A 63 7.66 -20.57 16.07
N LEU A 64 7.82 -19.60 15.19
CA LEU A 64 7.48 -18.20 15.41
C LEU A 64 6.07 -17.93 14.86
N LEU A 65 5.31 -17.06 15.53
CA LEU A 65 3.93 -16.75 15.15
C LEU A 65 3.84 -15.28 14.75
N ASP A 66 3.36 -15.05 13.54
CA ASP A 66 3.08 -13.74 12.97
C ASP A 66 1.58 -13.62 12.71
N VAL A 67 0.95 -12.59 13.26
CA VAL A 67 -0.51 -12.41 13.21
C VAL A 67 -0.85 -11.05 12.64
N ALA A 68 -1.69 -11.02 11.61
CA ALA A 68 -2.28 -9.80 11.07
C ALA A 68 -3.80 -9.84 11.20
N ILE A 69 -4.36 -8.81 11.81
CA ILE A 69 -5.76 -8.78 12.22
C ILE A 69 -6.43 -7.58 11.59
N SER A 70 -7.51 -7.85 10.88
CA SER A 70 -8.46 -6.83 10.43
C SER A 70 -9.68 -6.85 11.35
N VAL A 71 -9.96 -5.72 12.01
CA VAL A 71 -11.11 -5.55 12.91
C VAL A 71 -12.09 -4.58 12.27
N SER A 72 -13.27 -5.09 11.88
CA SER A 72 -14.33 -4.30 11.26
C SER A 72 -15.30 -3.67 12.26
N THR A 73 -15.33 -4.12 13.51
CA THR A 73 -16.18 -3.58 14.57
C THR A 73 -15.45 -3.69 15.90
N PHE A 74 -15.21 -2.57 16.58
CA PHE A 74 -14.68 -2.53 17.94
C PHE A 74 -15.84 -2.30 18.91
N SER A 75 -16.32 -3.36 19.56
CA SER A 75 -17.10 -3.23 20.80
C SER A 75 -16.14 -2.85 21.95
N ASP A 76 -16.68 -2.45 23.11
CA ASP A 76 -15.93 -2.12 24.33
C ASP A 76 -14.82 -3.12 24.68
N LYS A 77 -14.98 -4.38 24.24
CA LYS A 77 -13.97 -5.44 24.25
C LYS A 77 -13.90 -6.14 22.89
N CYS A 78 -12.70 -6.40 22.40
CA CYS A 78 -12.47 -7.15 21.17
C CYS A 78 -12.05 -8.58 21.49
N GLU A 79 -13.01 -9.52 21.60
CA GLU A 79 -12.72 -10.91 22.00
C GLU A 79 -11.78 -11.65 21.00
N TYR A 80 -11.55 -11.09 19.81
CA TYR A 80 -10.54 -11.57 18.86
C TYR A 80 -9.12 -11.47 19.42
N LEU A 81 -8.84 -10.44 20.22
CA LEU A 81 -7.51 -10.10 20.71
C LEU A 81 -7.16 -10.81 22.02
N ASP A 82 -8.16 -11.29 22.77
CA ASP A 82 -8.01 -11.91 24.10
C ASP A 82 -7.04 -13.11 24.12
N ALA A 83 -7.08 -13.93 23.08
CA ALA A 83 -6.32 -15.18 23.01
C ALA A 83 -4.88 -14.98 22.49
N LEU A 84 -4.55 -13.79 21.98
CA LEU A 84 -3.23 -13.50 21.45
C LEU A 84 -2.24 -13.35 22.60
N SER A 85 -1.24 -14.21 22.60
CA SER A 85 -0.14 -14.22 23.56
C SER A 85 1.09 -14.89 22.96
N ASN A 86 2.28 -14.51 23.43
CA ASN A 86 3.57 -15.08 22.99
C ASN A 86 3.80 -14.99 21.47
N VAL A 87 3.31 -13.92 20.83
CA VAL A 87 3.43 -13.70 19.39
C VAL A 87 4.72 -12.91 19.10
N GLN A 88 5.43 -13.26 18.02
CA GLN A 88 6.64 -12.51 17.63
C GLN A 88 6.28 -11.24 16.85
N TYR A 89 5.25 -11.30 16.02
CA TYR A 89 4.78 -10.18 15.24
C TYR A 89 3.26 -10.03 15.31
N VAL A 90 2.78 -8.83 15.64
CA VAL A 90 1.35 -8.52 15.66
C VAL A 90 1.08 -7.27 14.84
N ALA A 91 0.21 -7.38 13.85
CA ALA A 91 -0.38 -6.27 13.13
C ALA A 91 -1.88 -6.19 13.39
N ILE A 92 -2.37 -5.04 13.84
CA ILE A 92 -3.79 -4.79 14.10
C ILE A 92 -4.22 -3.62 13.23
N LYS A 93 -5.17 -3.86 12.33
CA LYS A 93 -5.78 -2.87 11.47
C LYS A 93 -7.25 -2.75 11.78
N VAL A 94 -7.70 -1.58 12.21
CA VAL A 94 -9.12 -1.30 12.45
C VAL A 94 -9.72 -0.63 11.21
N VAL A 95 -10.71 -1.28 10.59
CA VAL A 95 -11.23 -0.92 9.25
C VAL A 95 -12.51 -0.08 9.31
N GLY A 96 -13.08 0.13 10.50
CA GLY A 96 -13.98 1.27 10.78
C GLY A 96 -15.24 0.95 11.59
N SER A 97 -15.62 1.89 12.46
CA SER A 97 -16.83 1.87 13.29
C SER A 97 -18.04 2.50 12.57
N GLY A 98 -18.55 1.84 11.53
CA GLY A 98 -19.90 2.06 10.99
C GLY A 98 -20.32 3.54 10.71
N PRO A 99 -21.63 3.84 10.68
CA PRO A 99 -22.16 5.19 10.42
C PRO A 99 -21.93 6.20 11.57
N HIS A 100 -21.22 5.82 12.64
CA HIS A 100 -20.95 6.65 13.82
C HIS A 100 -19.49 7.08 13.95
N ARG A 101 -18.77 7.19 12.82
CA ARG A 101 -17.36 7.63 12.79
C ARG A 101 -17.07 8.86 13.66
N GLY A 102 -18.00 9.81 13.78
CA GLY A 102 -17.81 11.04 14.57
C GLY A 102 -17.78 10.87 16.10
N ASP A 103 -18.29 9.76 16.64
CA ASP A 103 -18.40 9.53 18.09
C ASP A 103 -17.36 8.51 18.61
N HIS A 104 -16.55 7.94 17.70
CA HIS A 104 -15.58 6.91 18.04
C HIS A 104 -14.21 7.54 18.36
N HIS A 105 -13.82 7.51 19.63
CA HIS A 105 -12.58 8.10 20.11
C HIS A 105 -11.45 7.07 20.31
N GLY A 106 -11.63 5.84 19.83
CA GLY A 106 -10.66 4.71 19.78
C GLY A 106 -9.90 4.33 21.06
N LEU A 107 -10.38 4.72 22.23
CA LEU A 107 -9.80 4.36 23.53
C LEU A 107 -9.76 2.86 23.74
N GLU A 108 -10.84 2.18 23.36
CA GLU A 108 -10.98 0.73 23.43
C GLU A 108 -9.94 0.04 22.55
N GLU A 109 -9.61 0.62 21.39
CA GLU A 109 -8.63 0.07 20.45
C GLU A 109 -7.22 0.10 21.04
N MET A 110 -6.82 1.24 21.61
CA MET A 110 -5.53 1.40 22.28
C MET A 110 -5.39 0.49 23.48
N ARG A 111 -6.45 0.41 24.30
CA ARG A 111 -6.47 -0.44 25.48
C ARG A 111 -6.27 -1.90 25.09
N GLU A 112 -7.04 -2.40 24.13
CA GLU A 112 -6.94 -3.80 23.70
C GLU A 112 -5.62 -4.10 22.97
N ALA A 113 -5.11 -3.17 22.16
CA ALA A 113 -3.77 -3.31 21.55
C ALA A 113 -2.68 -3.38 22.62
N GLY A 114 -2.73 -2.51 23.64
CA GLY A 114 -1.81 -2.53 24.78
C GLY A 114 -1.90 -3.84 25.58
N GLU A 115 -3.09 -4.38 25.78
CA GLU A 115 -3.27 -5.69 26.43
C GLU A 115 -2.68 -6.85 25.62
N VAL A 116 -2.71 -6.80 24.28
CA VAL A 116 -2.01 -7.79 23.43
C VAL A 116 -0.50 -7.67 23.59
N VAL A 117 0.04 -6.44 23.59
CA VAL A 117 1.47 -6.18 23.79
C VAL A 117 1.96 -6.74 25.13
N LYS A 118 1.23 -6.49 26.22
CA LYS A 118 1.57 -7.03 27.56
C LYS A 118 1.61 -8.56 27.60
N ARG A 119 0.79 -9.23 26.77
CA ARG A 119 0.77 -10.70 26.64
C ARG A 119 1.87 -11.24 25.71
N CYS A 120 2.61 -10.38 25.03
CA CYS A 120 3.68 -10.73 24.09
C CYS A 120 5.00 -10.02 24.49
N PRO A 121 5.62 -10.35 25.63
CA PRO A 121 6.80 -9.65 26.12
C PRO A 121 8.03 -9.76 25.20
N ASP A 122 8.13 -10.83 24.39
CA ASP A 122 9.22 -11.06 23.44
C ASP A 122 8.93 -10.58 22.01
N ILE A 123 7.89 -9.76 21.82
CA ILE A 123 7.46 -9.26 20.51
C ILE A 123 8.60 -8.51 19.80
N LYS A 124 8.81 -8.83 18.52
CA LYS A 124 9.82 -8.21 17.65
C LYS A 124 9.22 -7.27 16.61
N GLY A 125 7.93 -7.42 16.30
CA GLY A 125 7.25 -6.48 15.41
C GLY A 125 5.85 -6.15 15.87
N PHE A 126 5.53 -4.86 15.84
CA PHE A 126 4.22 -4.35 16.21
C PHE A 126 3.74 -3.36 15.14
N GLU A 127 2.53 -3.62 14.63
CA GLU A 127 1.84 -2.69 13.75
C GLU A 127 0.44 -2.37 14.26
N PHE A 128 0.06 -1.10 14.23
CA PHE A 128 -1.26 -0.67 14.66
C PHE A 128 -1.80 0.48 13.80
N TYR A 129 -2.97 0.24 13.21
CA TYR A 129 -3.67 1.18 12.34
C TYR A 129 -5.09 1.39 12.86
N SER A 130 -5.44 2.65 13.12
CA SER A 130 -6.79 3.05 13.55
C SER A 130 -7.37 4.07 12.58
N GLN A 131 -8.69 4.05 12.40
CA GLN A 131 -9.42 5.07 11.61
C GLN A 131 -10.15 6.09 12.49
N ALA A 132 -9.95 6.10 13.82
CA ALA A 132 -10.73 7.00 14.65
C ALA A 132 -10.36 8.48 14.40
N PRO A 133 -11.36 9.36 14.18
CA PRO A 133 -11.10 10.75 13.85
C PRO A 133 -10.77 11.54 15.12
N VAL A 134 -9.50 11.93 15.25
CA VAL A 134 -8.97 12.84 16.27
C VAL A 134 -8.96 12.27 17.68
N PHE A 135 -7.74 12.02 18.18
CA PHE A 135 -7.47 11.49 19.51
C PHE A 135 -6.75 12.50 20.41
N ALA A 136 -7.07 12.51 21.70
CA ALA A 136 -6.25 13.18 22.70
C ALA A 136 -5.06 12.27 23.09
N TYR A 137 -3.91 12.84 23.47
CA TYR A 137 -2.73 12.07 23.86
C TYR A 137 -3.00 11.00 24.93
N ALA A 138 -3.91 11.32 25.88
CA ALA A 138 -4.30 10.41 26.96
C ALA A 138 -4.97 9.11 26.46
N THR A 139 -5.55 9.13 25.26
CA THR A 139 -6.18 7.94 24.69
C THR A 139 -5.15 6.84 24.39
N SER A 140 -3.90 7.22 24.11
CA SER A 140 -2.83 6.28 23.79
C SER A 140 -2.03 5.81 25.00
N ASP A 141 -2.32 6.32 26.20
CA ASP A 141 -1.56 5.98 27.42
C ASP A 141 -1.50 4.47 27.66
N ALA A 142 -2.61 3.75 27.48
CA ALA A 142 -2.65 2.30 27.70
C ALA A 142 -1.72 1.52 26.78
N LEU A 143 -1.61 1.93 25.50
CA LEU A 143 -0.69 1.33 24.54
C LEU A 143 0.75 1.77 24.81
N ARG A 144 0.97 3.07 25.09
CA ARG A 144 2.28 3.63 25.41
C ARG A 144 2.90 2.97 26.65
N ASP A 145 2.11 2.80 27.71
CA ASP A 145 2.51 2.09 28.92
C ASP A 145 2.89 0.64 28.65
N ALA A 146 2.16 -0.03 27.75
CA ALA A 146 2.47 -1.41 27.37
C ALA A 146 3.78 -1.50 26.55
N LEU A 147 4.03 -0.54 25.67
CA LEU A 147 5.24 -0.48 24.85
C LEU A 147 6.48 -0.14 25.67
N ARG A 148 6.35 0.65 26.75
CA ARG A 148 7.47 1.06 27.62
C ARG A 148 8.31 -0.13 28.10
N ASP A 149 7.65 -1.24 28.43
CA ASP A 149 8.31 -2.38 29.07
C ASP A 149 8.88 -3.39 28.05
N LEU A 150 8.78 -3.11 26.74
CA LEU A 150 9.33 -3.98 25.70
C LEU A 150 10.84 -3.82 25.53
N ASP A 151 11.52 -4.95 25.26
CA ASP A 151 12.95 -4.97 24.92
C ASP A 151 13.19 -5.68 23.59
N GLY A 152 13.96 -5.03 22.71
CA GLY A 152 14.35 -5.60 21.42
C GLY A 152 13.26 -5.62 20.35
N LEU A 153 12.34 -4.64 20.35
CA LEU A 153 11.40 -4.43 19.25
C LEU A 153 12.19 -3.99 18.00
N GLU A 154 12.01 -4.69 16.87
CA GLU A 154 12.76 -4.43 15.62
C GLU A 154 11.91 -3.75 14.53
N VAL A 155 10.60 -3.99 14.52
CA VAL A 155 9.65 -3.43 13.54
C VAL A 155 8.56 -2.69 14.28
N PHE A 156 8.35 -1.42 13.94
CA PHE A 156 7.33 -0.58 14.56
C PHE A 156 6.60 0.23 13.49
N LYS A 157 5.31 -0.06 13.28
CA LYS A 157 4.49 0.59 12.24
C LYS A 157 3.19 1.11 12.83
N VAL A 158 3.00 2.41 12.85
CA VAL A 158 1.87 3.01 13.57
C VAL A 158 1.32 4.22 12.83
N ASP A 159 0.01 4.41 12.93
CA ASP A 159 -0.59 5.68 12.54
C ASP A 159 -0.24 6.76 13.59
N SER A 160 0.12 7.98 13.19
CA SER A 160 0.43 9.08 14.12
C SER A 160 -0.81 9.89 14.54
N ASN A 161 -1.98 9.61 13.95
CA ASN A 161 -3.28 10.04 14.50
C ASN A 161 -3.47 9.69 15.98
N LEU A 162 -2.60 8.84 16.51
CA LEU A 162 -2.70 8.25 17.82
C LEU A 162 -2.03 9.11 18.90
N GLY A 163 -1.23 10.13 18.59
CA GLY A 163 -0.52 10.90 19.64
C GLY A 163 0.29 10.00 20.59
N PHE A 164 0.68 8.81 20.11
CA PHE A 164 1.33 7.78 20.91
C PHE A 164 2.76 8.19 21.27
N THR A 165 3.36 9.03 20.43
CA THR A 165 4.72 9.57 20.56
C THR A 165 4.87 10.46 21.78
N HIS A 166 3.81 11.14 22.19
CA HIS A 166 3.85 12.10 23.28
C HIS A 166 4.23 11.46 24.62
N GLU A 167 5.29 11.92 25.26
CA GLU A 167 5.84 11.36 26.50
C GLU A 167 6.18 9.86 26.43
N MET A 168 6.45 9.33 25.22
CA MET A 168 6.85 7.94 25.05
C MET A 168 8.23 7.68 25.67
N ASP A 169 8.38 6.55 26.36
CA ASP A 169 9.71 6.05 26.72
C ASP A 169 10.39 5.48 25.48
N TRP A 170 11.25 6.30 24.89
CA TRP A 170 11.98 5.98 23.67
C TRP A 170 12.95 4.80 23.83
N THR A 171 13.31 4.38 25.05
CA THR A 171 14.26 3.27 25.25
C THR A 171 13.74 1.95 24.69
N SER A 172 12.42 1.78 24.67
CA SER A 172 11.72 0.64 24.04
C SER A 172 11.96 0.55 22.52
N LEU A 173 12.26 1.68 21.86
CA LEU A 173 12.47 1.76 20.41
C LEU A 173 13.95 1.78 20.00
N LYS A 174 14.89 1.56 20.94
CA LYS A 174 16.34 1.62 20.66
C LYS A 174 16.79 0.63 19.57
N ASP A 175 16.12 -0.52 19.48
CA ASP A 175 16.48 -1.63 18.58
C ASP A 175 15.66 -1.65 17.28
N VAL A 176 14.77 -0.67 17.08
CA VAL A 176 13.92 -0.58 15.89
C VAL A 176 14.78 -0.33 14.65
N LYS A 177 14.53 -1.13 13.61
CA LYS A 177 15.20 -1.07 12.30
C LYS A 177 14.24 -0.70 11.18
N ASP A 178 12.97 -1.10 11.30
CA ASP A 178 11.90 -0.77 10.36
C ASP A 178 10.86 0.11 11.07
N LEU A 179 10.78 1.36 10.62
CA LEU A 179 9.84 2.34 11.13
C LEU A 179 8.89 2.77 10.01
N TRP A 180 7.59 2.65 10.26
CA TRP A 180 6.55 3.19 9.39
C TRP A 180 5.60 4.08 10.18
N ILE A 181 5.33 5.26 9.65
CA ILE A 181 4.48 6.25 10.31
C ILE A 181 3.50 6.84 9.30
N SER A 182 2.21 6.75 9.59
CA SER A 182 1.16 7.53 8.91
C SER A 182 0.92 8.85 9.63
N VAL A 183 0.56 9.93 8.94
CA VAL A 183 0.21 11.22 9.57
C VAL A 183 -1.08 11.83 9.04
N GLU A 184 -1.84 11.08 8.25
CA GLU A 184 -3.10 11.51 7.67
C GLU A 184 -4.12 11.90 8.75
N GLY A 185 -4.31 13.20 8.97
CA GLY A 185 -5.35 13.70 9.90
C GLY A 185 -4.85 14.08 11.28
N SER A 186 -3.53 13.99 11.55
CA SER A 186 -2.97 14.46 12.82
C SER A 186 -3.02 15.99 12.89
N VAL A 187 -3.62 16.50 13.96
CA VAL A 187 -3.73 17.94 14.25
C VAL A 187 -2.36 18.53 14.68
N THR A 188 -1.42 17.69 15.10
CA THR A 188 -0.13 18.02 15.75
C THR A 188 1.08 17.41 15.04
N HIS A 189 0.95 17.12 13.73
CA HIS A 189 1.91 16.35 12.94
C HIS A 189 3.39 16.82 12.98
N ASN A 190 3.69 18.10 13.24
CA ASN A 190 5.08 18.56 13.34
C ASN A 190 5.67 18.24 14.71
N GLU A 191 5.01 18.65 15.79
CA GLU A 191 5.50 18.43 17.15
C GLU A 191 5.63 16.95 17.48
N ASP A 192 4.67 16.12 17.05
CA ASP A 192 4.70 14.67 17.27
C ASP A 192 5.88 14.01 16.55
N LEU A 193 6.17 14.44 15.31
CA LEU A 193 7.30 13.92 14.55
C LEU A 193 8.63 14.48 15.08
N GLU A 194 8.69 15.72 15.54
CA GLU A 194 9.88 16.25 16.23
C GLU A 194 10.18 15.44 17.49
N GLU A 195 9.17 15.20 18.33
CA GLU A 195 9.33 14.42 19.56
C GLU A 195 9.81 13.00 19.27
N LEU A 196 9.21 12.34 18.26
CA LEU A 196 9.63 11.04 17.77
C LEU A 196 11.10 11.04 17.34
N TYR A 197 11.49 11.93 16.43
CA TYR A 197 12.84 11.92 15.87
C TYR A 197 13.89 12.30 16.90
N ASP A 198 13.59 13.23 17.82
CA ASP A 198 14.46 13.55 18.95
C ASP A 198 14.56 12.39 19.94
N GLY A 199 13.46 11.65 20.15
CA GLY A 199 13.43 10.42 20.93
C GLY A 199 14.36 9.35 20.38
N LEU A 200 14.18 8.99 19.10
CA LEU A 200 15.01 8.01 18.38
C LEU A 200 16.49 8.40 18.41
N LYS A 201 16.79 9.69 18.20
CA LYS A 201 18.14 10.25 18.30
C LYS A 201 18.72 10.09 19.70
N THR A 202 17.93 10.38 20.73
CA THR A 202 18.38 10.34 22.13
C THR A 202 18.78 8.93 22.55
N VAL A 203 18.03 7.91 22.12
CA VAL A 203 18.33 6.51 22.44
C VAL A 203 19.29 5.85 21.46
N GLY A 204 19.62 6.52 20.36
CA GLY A 204 20.60 6.07 19.37
C GLY A 204 20.07 5.00 18.41
N THR A 205 18.77 4.99 18.13
CA THR A 205 18.15 4.05 17.20
C THR A 205 18.77 4.16 15.80
N ARG A 206 19.01 3.01 15.17
CA ARG A 206 19.57 2.92 13.81
C ARG A 206 18.60 2.23 12.87
N LEU A 207 17.88 3.04 12.10
CA LEU A 207 16.94 2.57 11.11
C LEU A 207 17.65 2.01 9.87
N ASN A 208 17.12 0.92 9.33
CA ASN A 208 17.41 0.43 7.98
C ASN A 208 16.33 0.90 7.00
N LYS A 209 15.08 0.93 7.47
CA LYS A 209 13.90 1.32 6.71
C LYS A 209 13.16 2.44 7.42
N LEU A 210 12.84 3.48 6.66
CA LEU A 210 11.91 4.52 7.06
C LEU A 210 10.82 4.66 6.01
N SER A 211 9.58 4.51 6.42
CA SER A 211 8.41 4.82 5.63
C SER A 211 7.59 5.87 6.37
N VAL A 212 7.32 6.99 5.72
CA VAL A 212 6.59 8.09 6.35
C VAL A 212 5.59 8.67 5.38
N GLU A 213 4.37 8.78 5.86
CA GLU A 213 3.33 9.55 5.21
C GLU A 213 3.59 11.02 5.46
N SER A 214 3.66 11.82 4.39
CA SER A 214 4.01 13.24 4.40
C SER A 214 5.47 13.59 4.65
N TYR A 215 6.01 14.37 3.71
CA TYR A 215 7.35 14.92 3.82
C TYR A 215 7.34 16.32 4.41
N ILE A 216 7.77 16.42 5.67
CA ILE A 216 7.79 17.69 6.41
C ILE A 216 9.17 18.03 6.96
N ARG A 217 9.31 19.26 7.49
CA ARG A 217 10.58 19.78 7.97
C ARG A 217 11.24 18.89 9.05
N PRO A 218 10.51 18.37 10.06
CA PRO A 218 11.07 17.42 11.03
C PRO A 218 11.67 16.18 10.36
N THR A 219 10.93 15.52 9.47
CA THR A 219 11.39 14.36 8.69
C THR A 219 12.65 14.69 7.91
N HIS A 220 12.68 15.83 7.22
CA HIS A 220 13.85 16.26 6.47
C HIS A 220 15.07 16.44 7.38
N ASN A 221 14.92 17.16 8.50
CA ASN A 221 16.03 17.44 9.42
C ASN A 221 16.60 16.14 9.99
N TYR A 222 15.73 15.20 10.37
CA TYR A 222 16.13 13.89 10.86
C TYR A 222 16.93 13.13 9.80
N LEU A 223 16.40 13.00 8.57
CA LEU A 223 17.10 12.33 7.47
C LEU A 223 18.46 12.96 7.16
N LEU A 224 18.53 14.29 7.14
CA LEU A 224 19.74 15.03 6.80
C LEU A 224 20.82 14.95 7.88
N GLN A 225 20.46 15.03 9.16
CA GLN A 225 21.43 15.29 10.23
C GLN A 225 21.68 14.10 11.13
N HIS A 226 20.68 13.23 11.32
CA HIS A 226 20.68 12.25 12.40
C HIS A 226 20.49 10.81 11.92
N CYS A 227 19.76 10.62 10.82
CA CYS A 227 19.55 9.31 10.25
C CYS A 227 20.83 8.78 9.60
N SER A 228 21.13 7.51 9.87
CA SER A 228 22.16 6.78 9.15
C SER A 228 21.68 6.50 7.71
N PRO A 229 22.61 6.25 6.75
CA PRO A 229 22.21 5.83 5.41
C PRO A 229 21.25 4.63 5.48
N LEU A 230 20.13 4.75 4.76
CA LEU A 230 19.01 3.82 4.81
C LEU A 230 19.16 2.80 3.67
N THR A 231 18.63 1.60 3.84
CA THR A 231 18.44 0.65 2.75
C THR A 231 17.11 0.84 2.05
N GLU A 232 16.09 1.32 2.77
CA GLU A 232 14.77 1.61 2.23
C GLU A 232 14.26 2.97 2.72
N LEU A 233 13.82 3.81 1.79
CA LEU A 233 13.16 5.08 2.07
C LEU A 233 11.85 5.15 1.30
N GLU A 234 10.75 5.31 2.00
CA GLU A 234 9.43 5.44 1.42
C GLU A 234 8.77 6.73 1.93
N ILE A 235 8.50 7.66 1.03
CA ILE A 235 7.79 8.91 1.30
C ILE A 235 6.51 8.88 0.46
N TRP A 236 5.35 8.90 1.11
CA TRP A 236 4.04 8.77 0.43
C TRP A 236 2.95 9.66 1.06
N GLY A 237 1.76 9.76 0.47
CA GLY A 237 0.63 10.53 1.05
C GLY A 237 0.20 11.76 0.24
N TYR A 238 -0.74 12.55 0.79
CA TYR A 238 -1.26 13.78 0.18
C TYR A 238 -0.60 15.02 0.76
N TRP A 239 0.25 15.71 -0.01
CA TRP A 239 0.99 16.88 0.48
C TRP A 239 0.50 18.13 -0.26
N TYR A 240 -0.54 18.77 0.27
CA TYR A 240 -1.11 20.01 -0.26
C TYR A 240 -0.46 21.24 0.38
N GLY A 241 0.20 22.08 -0.40
CA GLY A 241 0.85 23.33 0.00
C GLY A 241 1.99 23.15 1.02
N ILE A 242 2.27 21.91 1.41
CA ILE A 242 3.19 21.57 2.47
C ILE A 242 4.60 21.50 1.87
N ASN A 243 5.47 22.39 2.36
CA ASN A 243 6.92 22.25 2.30
C ASN A 243 7.48 22.09 0.87
N GLN A 244 6.91 22.79 -0.12
CA GLN A 244 7.44 22.87 -1.49
C GLN A 244 8.89 23.38 -1.55
N ASP A 245 9.33 24.15 -0.55
CA ASP A 245 10.72 24.54 -0.38
C ASP A 245 11.65 23.36 -0.10
N LEU A 246 11.12 22.20 0.32
CA LEU A 246 11.90 21.02 0.67
C LEU A 246 12.12 20.07 -0.49
N VAL A 247 11.39 20.21 -1.60
CA VAL A 247 11.52 19.28 -2.73
C VAL A 247 12.93 19.31 -3.31
N HIS A 248 13.47 20.50 -3.53
CA HIS A 248 14.82 20.65 -4.06
C HIS A 248 15.86 20.11 -3.09
N ALA A 249 15.78 20.48 -1.81
CA ALA A 249 16.71 19.98 -0.80
C ALA A 249 16.59 18.45 -0.60
N PHE A 250 15.40 17.87 -0.75
CA PHE A 250 15.23 16.42 -0.72
C PHE A 250 16.06 15.73 -1.80
N TRP A 251 15.92 16.16 -3.07
CA TRP A 251 16.69 15.59 -4.15
C TRP A 251 18.18 15.94 -4.08
N ASP A 252 18.52 17.18 -3.73
CA ASP A 252 19.90 17.66 -3.77
C ASP A 252 20.73 17.21 -2.55
N GLU A 253 20.12 16.96 -1.39
CA GLU A 253 20.82 16.67 -0.13
C GLU A 253 20.49 15.28 0.44
N ILE A 254 19.20 14.93 0.51
CA ILE A 254 18.76 13.68 1.16
C ILE A 254 19.09 12.47 0.29
N ILE A 255 18.65 12.46 -0.97
CA ILE A 255 18.90 11.30 -1.83
C ILE A 255 20.41 11.00 -1.96
N PRO A 256 21.32 11.96 -2.22
CA PRO A 256 22.75 11.70 -2.26
C PRO A 256 23.33 11.17 -0.94
N ARG A 257 22.79 11.58 0.21
CA ARG A 257 23.22 11.09 1.52
C ARG A 257 22.90 9.60 1.72
N HIS A 258 21.71 9.16 1.30
CA HIS A 258 21.27 7.76 1.46
C HIS A 258 21.66 6.86 0.26
N ALA A 259 21.97 7.45 -0.90
CA ALA A 259 22.32 6.75 -2.15
C ALA A 259 23.35 5.60 -2.03
N PRO A 260 24.39 5.65 -1.16
CA PRO A 260 25.37 4.56 -1.06
C PRO A 260 24.81 3.23 -0.57
N THR A 261 23.67 3.23 0.14
CA THR A 261 23.07 2.03 0.73
C THR A 261 21.64 1.78 0.26
N LEU A 262 21.02 2.76 -0.39
CA LEU A 262 19.61 2.74 -0.75
C LEU A 262 19.33 1.71 -1.84
N ARG A 263 18.57 0.67 -1.47
CA ARG A 263 18.09 -0.40 -2.35
C ARG A 263 16.67 -0.15 -2.82
N LYS A 264 15.81 0.39 -1.97
CA LYS A 264 14.41 0.73 -2.32
C LYS A 264 14.13 2.20 -2.07
N LEU A 265 13.57 2.86 -3.08
CA LEU A 265 13.11 4.24 -2.96
C LEU A 265 11.66 4.33 -3.45
N LYS A 266 10.78 4.84 -2.58
CA LYS A 266 9.42 5.24 -2.96
C LYS A 266 9.22 6.72 -2.69
N VAL A 267 8.82 7.47 -3.71
CA VAL A 267 8.44 8.88 -3.62
C VAL A 267 7.12 9.08 -4.35
N GLN A 268 6.03 9.23 -3.61
CA GLN A 268 4.68 9.28 -4.15
C GLN A 268 3.86 10.39 -3.48
N ASN A 269 3.68 11.52 -4.15
CA ASN A 269 2.74 12.56 -3.72
C ASN A 269 1.40 12.37 -4.44
N HIS A 270 0.32 12.20 -3.68
CA HIS A 270 -1.04 12.06 -4.23
C HIS A 270 -1.74 13.42 -4.46
N ALA A 271 -1.06 14.56 -4.25
CA ALA A 271 -1.63 15.88 -4.51
C ALA A 271 -1.35 16.38 -5.95
N GLN A 272 -2.39 16.39 -6.80
CA GLN A 272 -2.38 16.76 -8.24
C GLN A 272 -1.50 17.95 -8.63
N SER A 273 -1.66 19.08 -7.95
CA SER A 273 -0.99 20.33 -8.33
C SER A 273 0.50 20.33 -8.01
N GLU A 274 0.95 19.44 -7.14
CA GLU A 274 2.23 19.52 -6.45
C GLU A 274 3.16 18.35 -6.72
N ASN A 275 2.64 17.28 -7.32
CA ASN A 275 3.42 16.08 -7.64
C ASN A 275 4.52 16.33 -8.71
N LYS A 276 4.40 17.39 -9.53
CA LYS A 276 5.36 17.68 -10.62
C LYS A 276 6.81 17.78 -10.16
N SER A 277 7.08 18.43 -9.03
CA SER A 277 8.46 18.61 -8.52
C SER A 277 9.02 17.34 -7.87
N TRP A 278 8.14 16.41 -7.47
CA TRP A 278 8.46 15.12 -6.86
C TRP A 278 8.53 13.97 -7.88
N SER A 279 8.11 14.22 -9.12
CA SER A 279 8.00 13.23 -10.19
C SER A 279 9.21 13.23 -11.13
N TRP A 280 9.34 12.16 -11.92
CA TRP A 280 10.15 12.20 -13.14
C TRP A 280 9.49 13.15 -14.15
N LEU A 281 10.25 14.06 -14.78
CA LEU A 281 9.75 14.96 -15.83
C LEU A 281 10.79 15.14 -16.93
N ASN A 282 10.36 15.33 -18.18
CA ASN A 282 11.22 15.76 -19.29
C ASN A 282 11.58 17.25 -19.21
N LYS A 283 12.26 17.63 -18.12
CA LYS A 283 12.86 18.94 -17.92
C LYS A 283 14.34 18.79 -17.59
N SER A 284 15.16 19.66 -18.14
CA SER A 284 16.61 19.67 -17.90
C SER A 284 16.98 20.00 -16.46
N ASP A 285 16.11 20.65 -15.70
CA ASP A 285 16.29 21.01 -14.30
C ASP A 285 15.58 20.05 -13.31
N ASN A 286 15.00 18.95 -13.80
CA ASN A 286 14.37 17.96 -12.93
C ASN A 286 15.40 17.34 -11.98
N LYS A 287 15.22 17.56 -10.67
CA LYS A 287 16.20 17.13 -9.65
C LYS A 287 16.20 15.62 -9.42
N ALA A 288 15.12 14.91 -9.72
CA ALA A 288 15.10 13.45 -9.67
C ALA A 288 16.07 12.86 -10.71
N LYS A 289 16.08 13.38 -11.95
CA LYS A 289 17.05 13.00 -13.01
C LYS A 289 18.50 13.19 -12.59
N ALA A 290 18.80 14.25 -11.82
CA ALA A 290 20.16 14.50 -11.34
C ALA A 290 20.58 13.61 -10.15
N SER A 291 19.61 13.08 -9.40
CA SER A 291 19.86 12.47 -8.09
C SER A 291 19.75 10.96 -8.10
N LEU A 292 18.74 10.41 -8.79
CA LEU A 292 18.52 8.96 -8.90
C LEU A 292 19.73 8.21 -9.49
N PRO A 293 20.46 8.73 -10.51
CA PRO A 293 21.65 8.07 -11.03
C PRO A 293 22.79 7.88 -10.01
N LYS A 294 22.73 8.55 -8.86
CA LYS A 294 23.71 8.41 -7.77
C LYS A 294 23.45 7.16 -6.92
N CYS A 295 22.24 6.61 -6.93
CA CYS A 295 21.83 5.45 -6.14
C CYS A 295 22.27 4.13 -6.80
N LYS A 296 23.56 3.79 -6.72
CA LYS A 296 24.14 2.61 -7.41
C LYS A 296 23.60 1.26 -6.91
N GLU A 297 23.15 1.22 -5.66
CA GLU A 297 22.57 0.04 -5.04
C GLU A 297 21.06 -0.09 -5.25
N LEU A 298 20.43 0.85 -5.97
CA LEU A 298 18.99 0.89 -6.16
C LEU A 298 18.52 -0.33 -6.96
N GLU A 299 17.54 -1.03 -6.40
CA GLU A 299 16.92 -2.26 -6.87
C GLU A 299 15.45 -2.02 -7.27
N GLU A 300 14.74 -1.23 -6.48
CA GLU A 300 13.32 -0.92 -6.65
C GLU A 300 13.06 0.59 -6.56
N LEU A 301 12.37 1.15 -7.55
CA LEU A 301 11.97 2.55 -7.59
C LEU A 301 10.45 2.68 -7.73
N THR A 302 9.80 3.37 -6.81
CA THR A 302 8.45 3.91 -7.01
C THR A 302 8.51 5.41 -7.15
N ILE A 303 7.99 5.96 -8.25
CA ILE A 303 8.04 7.39 -8.53
C ILE A 303 6.79 7.89 -9.24
N GLY A 304 6.40 9.12 -8.90
CA GLY A 304 5.37 9.87 -9.62
C GLY A 304 5.72 10.05 -11.11
N PHE A 305 4.73 9.81 -11.96
CA PHE A 305 4.74 10.14 -13.38
C PHE A 305 3.69 11.22 -13.62
N CYS A 306 4.17 12.44 -13.90
CA CYS A 306 3.31 13.61 -14.09
C CYS A 306 3.23 14.03 -15.56
N GLU A 307 2.10 14.64 -15.93
CA GLU A 307 1.93 15.39 -17.18
C GLU A 307 1.58 16.86 -16.88
N GLY A 308 1.86 17.77 -17.83
CA GLY A 308 1.41 19.14 -17.69
C GLY A 308 1.66 20.09 -18.86
N THR A 309 2.52 19.76 -19.83
CA THR A 309 2.79 20.48 -21.10
C THR A 309 3.83 19.67 -21.90
N LEU A 310 4.08 19.96 -23.19
CA LEU A 310 5.23 19.40 -23.96
C LEU A 310 6.58 19.53 -23.25
N THR A 311 6.73 20.55 -22.40
CA THR A 311 7.91 20.82 -21.57
C THR A 311 7.85 20.17 -20.19
N SER A 312 6.80 19.42 -19.87
CA SER A 312 6.58 18.74 -18.59
C SER A 312 6.03 17.32 -18.78
N THR A 313 6.17 16.73 -19.97
CA THR A 313 5.79 15.34 -20.26
C THR A 313 6.85 14.40 -19.69
N SER A 314 6.48 13.22 -19.21
CA SER A 314 7.44 12.23 -18.70
C SER A 314 7.61 11.11 -19.73
N TRP A 315 8.84 10.78 -20.13
CA TRP A 315 9.11 9.69 -21.07
C TRP A 315 9.67 8.47 -20.34
N VAL A 316 8.92 7.37 -20.36
CA VAL A 316 9.35 6.12 -19.70
C VAL A 316 10.63 5.57 -20.31
N THR A 317 10.74 5.65 -21.64
CA THR A 317 11.90 5.16 -22.39
C THR A 317 13.16 5.93 -22.02
N GLU A 318 13.07 7.26 -21.87
CA GLU A 318 14.16 8.11 -21.39
C GLU A 318 14.56 7.74 -19.96
N MET A 319 13.58 7.55 -19.06
CA MET A 319 13.85 7.12 -17.68
C MET A 319 14.60 5.79 -17.64
N VAL A 320 14.19 4.81 -18.45
CA VAL A 320 14.86 3.52 -18.55
C VAL A 320 16.29 3.71 -19.06
N GLU A 321 16.48 4.48 -20.13
CA GLU A 321 17.81 4.73 -20.72
C GLU A 321 18.75 5.51 -19.79
N ASP A 322 18.21 6.39 -18.93
CA ASP A 322 18.99 7.13 -17.93
C ASP A 322 19.34 6.26 -16.70
N LEU A 323 18.35 5.53 -16.18
CA LEU A 323 18.49 4.82 -14.90
C LEU A 323 19.15 3.46 -15.04
N VAL A 324 18.89 2.71 -16.11
CA VAL A 324 19.47 1.37 -16.27
C VAL A 324 21.01 1.43 -16.26
N PRO A 325 21.69 2.26 -17.07
CA PRO A 325 23.16 2.36 -17.01
C PRO A 325 23.67 2.84 -15.65
N ALA A 326 22.93 3.74 -15.01
CA ALA A 326 23.36 4.36 -13.78
C ALA A 326 23.15 3.46 -12.54
N CYS A 327 22.11 2.65 -12.53
CA CYS A 327 21.67 1.80 -11.42
C CYS A 327 21.71 0.34 -11.88
N PRO A 328 22.89 -0.33 -11.77
CA PRO A 328 23.09 -1.67 -12.32
C PRO A 328 22.25 -2.75 -11.64
N ARG A 329 21.80 -2.52 -10.40
CA ARG A 329 20.97 -3.45 -9.63
C ARG A 329 19.46 -3.26 -9.83
N LEU A 330 19.05 -2.22 -10.54
CA LEU A 330 17.64 -1.85 -10.70
C LEU A 330 16.91 -2.93 -11.49
N PHE A 331 15.94 -3.59 -10.87
CA PHE A 331 15.15 -4.63 -11.52
C PHE A 331 13.65 -4.29 -11.55
N ASP A 332 13.20 -3.29 -10.80
CA ASP A 332 11.79 -2.90 -10.77
C ASP A 332 11.61 -1.37 -10.73
N ILE A 333 10.74 -0.86 -11.61
CA ILE A 333 10.26 0.52 -11.57
C ILE A 333 8.73 0.52 -11.58
N HIS A 334 8.16 1.05 -10.52
CA HIS A 334 6.73 1.25 -10.35
C HIS A 334 6.39 2.73 -10.59
N MET A 335 5.63 2.99 -11.65
CA MET A 335 5.22 4.32 -12.07
C MET A 335 3.82 4.62 -11.57
N THR A 336 3.67 5.69 -10.78
CA THR A 336 2.35 6.06 -10.24
C THR A 336 1.82 7.27 -11.00
N PHE A 337 0.66 7.11 -11.62
CA PHE A 337 -0.02 8.13 -12.41
C PHE A 337 -1.20 8.68 -11.63
N GLU A 338 -1.49 9.97 -11.80
CA GLU A 338 -2.70 10.59 -11.26
C GLU A 338 -3.60 11.04 -12.40
N LEU A 339 -4.66 10.27 -12.71
CA LEU A 339 -5.47 10.50 -13.91
C LEU A 339 -6.63 11.48 -13.70
N GLY A 340 -7.20 11.55 -12.50
CA GLY A 340 -8.38 12.38 -12.24
C GLY A 340 -9.49 12.18 -13.29
N ASP A 341 -10.39 13.16 -13.44
CA ASP A 341 -11.45 13.13 -14.47
C ASP A 341 -11.00 13.69 -15.85
N SER A 342 -9.69 13.75 -16.11
CA SER A 342 -9.17 14.43 -17.30
C SER A 342 -9.05 13.50 -18.51
N ASN A 343 -9.85 13.75 -19.55
CA ASN A 343 -9.75 13.07 -20.84
C ASN A 343 -8.35 13.18 -21.49
N LEU A 344 -7.59 14.24 -21.20
CA LEU A 344 -6.23 14.40 -21.71
C LEU A 344 -5.24 13.40 -21.07
N LEU A 345 -5.38 13.17 -19.76
CA LEU A 345 -4.54 12.25 -18.99
C LEU A 345 -4.81 10.79 -19.37
N ALA A 346 -6.08 10.42 -19.60
CA ALA A 346 -6.45 9.08 -20.08
C ALA A 346 -5.83 8.76 -21.46
N GLN A 347 -5.82 9.74 -22.37
CA GLN A 347 -5.17 9.59 -23.69
C GLN A 347 -3.66 9.44 -23.56
N HIS A 348 -3.03 10.12 -22.59
CA HIS A 348 -1.58 10.03 -22.37
C HIS A 348 -1.15 8.74 -21.68
N VAL A 349 -1.92 8.19 -20.73
CA VAL A 349 -1.67 6.83 -20.24
C VAL A 349 -1.74 5.86 -21.40
N LYS A 350 -2.81 5.93 -22.21
CA LYS A 350 -2.89 5.11 -23.42
C LYS A 350 -1.67 5.28 -24.34
N SER A 351 -1.18 6.51 -24.51
CA SER A 351 0.03 6.81 -25.29
C SER A 351 1.29 6.22 -24.64
N THR A 352 1.42 6.29 -23.32
CA THR A 352 2.54 5.74 -22.54
C THR A 352 2.58 4.23 -22.64
N LEU A 353 1.42 3.58 -22.48
CA LEU A 353 1.24 2.14 -22.67
C LEU A 353 1.60 1.73 -24.11
N THR A 354 1.10 2.49 -25.09
CA THR A 354 1.47 2.28 -26.51
C THR A 354 2.97 2.44 -26.73
N SER A 355 3.59 3.42 -26.07
CA SER A 355 5.03 3.67 -26.18
C SER A 355 5.85 2.53 -25.58
N LEU A 356 5.40 1.96 -24.45
CA LEU A 356 6.01 0.78 -23.83
C LEU A 356 5.89 -0.45 -24.76
N ASP A 357 4.69 -0.72 -25.26
CA ASP A 357 4.43 -1.85 -26.17
C ASP A 357 5.23 -1.75 -27.49
N ALA A 358 5.54 -0.53 -27.93
CA ALA A 358 6.29 -0.28 -29.16
C ALA A 358 7.80 -0.08 -28.95
N TRP A 359 8.28 0.07 -27.71
CA TRP A 359 9.69 0.39 -27.47
C TRP A 359 10.61 -0.79 -27.76
N SER A 360 11.74 -0.49 -28.40
CA SER A 360 12.81 -1.44 -28.62
C SER A 360 14.17 -0.76 -28.57
N SER A 361 15.20 -1.46 -28.11
CA SER A 361 16.57 -0.96 -28.06
C SER A 361 17.58 -2.05 -28.38
N THR A 362 18.70 -1.65 -28.98
CA THR A 362 19.83 -2.52 -29.31
C THR A 362 21.04 -2.22 -28.42
N SER A 363 20.85 -1.40 -27.39
CA SER A 363 21.93 -0.92 -26.52
C SER A 363 22.52 -2.05 -25.66
N GLU A 364 23.85 -2.10 -25.59
CA GLU A 364 24.58 -3.12 -24.82
C GLU A 364 24.32 -3.03 -23.30
N ILE A 365 23.85 -1.87 -22.80
CA ILE A 365 23.52 -1.65 -21.38
C ILE A 365 22.47 -2.62 -20.85
N PHE A 366 21.67 -3.21 -21.75
CA PHE A 366 20.61 -4.16 -21.45
C PHE A 366 21.07 -5.64 -21.50
N ASN A 367 22.33 -5.90 -21.91
CA ASN A 367 22.86 -7.26 -22.04
C ASN A 367 22.87 -8.04 -20.72
N GLY A 368 21.89 -8.93 -20.54
CA GLY A 368 21.77 -9.81 -19.37
C GLY A 368 20.95 -9.22 -18.22
N ARG A 369 20.20 -8.14 -18.46
CA ARG A 369 19.35 -7.50 -17.45
C ARG A 369 17.87 -7.81 -17.67
N SER A 370 17.19 -8.18 -16.59
CA SER A 370 15.72 -8.13 -16.50
C SER A 370 15.33 -6.84 -15.80
N LEU A 371 14.38 -6.12 -16.39
CA LEU A 371 13.74 -4.94 -15.80
C LEU A 371 12.23 -5.13 -15.89
N ARG A 372 11.57 -5.06 -14.74
CA ARG A 372 10.13 -4.98 -14.64
C ARG A 372 9.73 -3.50 -14.59
N LEU A 373 8.78 -3.13 -15.45
CA LEU A 373 8.08 -1.87 -15.35
C LEU A 373 6.63 -2.18 -14.97
N SER A 374 6.09 -1.42 -14.04
CA SER A 374 4.67 -1.50 -13.71
C SER A 374 4.07 -0.12 -13.54
N HIS A 375 2.77 0.02 -13.75
CA HIS A 375 2.08 1.28 -13.47
C HIS A 375 0.81 1.11 -12.64
N GLU A 376 0.53 2.14 -11.85
CA GLU A 376 -0.71 2.29 -11.09
C GLU A 376 -1.35 3.64 -11.41
N ASP A 377 -2.65 3.62 -11.72
CA ASP A 377 -3.49 4.82 -11.70
C ASP A 377 -4.02 5.05 -10.29
N ILE A 378 -3.43 6.02 -9.57
CA ILE A 378 -3.78 6.32 -8.18
C ILE A 378 -5.19 6.90 -8.04
N SER A 379 -5.82 7.37 -9.14
CA SER A 379 -7.21 7.86 -9.12
C SER A 379 -8.23 6.72 -9.22
N LYS A 380 -7.80 5.54 -9.67
CA LYS A 380 -8.62 4.32 -9.76
C LYS A 380 -8.24 3.26 -8.73
N GLY A 381 -7.11 3.47 -8.06
CA GLY A 381 -6.65 2.63 -6.99
C GLY A 381 -7.20 2.96 -5.63
N VAL A 382 -6.94 2.03 -4.71
CA VAL A 382 -7.41 1.96 -3.32
C VAL A 382 -6.77 3.05 -2.47
N VAL A 383 -6.98 4.31 -2.83
CA VAL A 383 -6.59 5.46 -2.04
C VAL A 383 -7.81 5.92 -1.26
N CYS A 384 -7.93 5.38 -0.05
CA CYS A 384 -8.91 5.77 0.96
C CYS A 384 -10.38 5.56 0.55
N PHE A 385 -11.15 4.89 1.41
CA PHE A 385 -12.61 4.90 1.35
C PHE A 385 -13.10 6.34 1.09
N PRO A 386 -13.91 6.61 0.05
CA PRO A 386 -14.58 7.90 -0.03
C PRO A 386 -15.37 8.08 1.26
N LYS A 387 -15.06 9.13 2.03
CA LYS A 387 -15.68 9.38 3.34
C LYS A 387 -17.21 9.49 3.24
N GLN A 388 -17.76 9.85 2.07
CA GLN A 388 -19.18 9.76 1.73
C GLN A 388 -19.35 9.59 0.21
N SER A 389 -20.12 8.60 -0.22
CA SER A 389 -20.75 8.60 -1.55
C SER A 389 -21.96 9.53 -1.54
N LYS A 390 -22.20 10.26 -2.65
CA LYS A 390 -23.39 11.13 -2.79
C LYS A 390 -24.67 10.30 -2.55
N PRO A 391 -25.69 10.83 -1.86
CA PRO A 391 -26.98 10.16 -1.75
C PRO A 391 -27.50 9.81 -3.15
N ASN A 392 -27.87 8.54 -3.36
CA ASN A 392 -28.37 7.97 -4.62
C ASN A 392 -27.32 7.72 -5.73
N ALA A 393 -26.03 7.90 -5.47
CA ALA A 393 -24.99 7.39 -6.37
C ALA A 393 -24.82 5.89 -6.15
N ILE A 394 -24.89 5.11 -7.24
CA ILE A 394 -24.45 3.70 -7.21
C ILE A 394 -22.95 3.73 -6.88
N PRO A 395 -22.49 3.08 -5.79
CA PRO A 395 -21.06 2.98 -5.52
C PRO A 395 -20.41 2.32 -6.74
N PRO A 396 -19.31 2.86 -7.30
CA PRO A 396 -18.56 2.11 -8.29
C PRO A 396 -18.24 0.73 -7.70
N LEU A 397 -18.52 -0.31 -8.48
CA LEU A 397 -18.23 -1.70 -8.15
C LEU A 397 -16.75 -1.82 -7.70
N TRP A 398 -16.45 -2.81 -6.86
CA TRP A 398 -15.20 -3.05 -6.11
C TRP A 398 -13.89 -3.29 -6.91
N TYR A 399 -13.71 -2.66 -8.06
CA TYR A 399 -12.47 -2.70 -8.86
C TYR A 399 -12.10 -1.25 -9.19
N GLU A 400 -10.83 -0.84 -9.26
CA GLU A 400 -10.27 -0.46 -10.56
C GLU A 400 -8.75 -0.14 -10.55
N SER A 401 -7.95 -0.64 -9.61
CA SER A 401 -6.49 -0.65 -9.85
C SER A 401 -6.15 -1.77 -10.83
N LEU A 402 -5.89 -1.44 -12.09
CA LEU A 402 -5.24 -2.35 -13.03
C LEU A 402 -3.73 -2.10 -12.96
N LEU A 403 -3.01 -2.97 -12.24
CA LEU A 403 -1.56 -3.00 -12.31
C LEU A 403 -1.16 -3.77 -13.55
N GLN A 404 -0.55 -3.10 -14.52
CA GLN A 404 -0.01 -3.75 -15.70
C GLN A 404 1.49 -3.83 -15.55
N SER A 405 2.08 -4.98 -15.91
CA SER A 405 3.53 -5.17 -15.86
C SER A 405 4.11 -5.53 -17.22
N TRP A 406 5.30 -5.01 -17.48
CA TRP A 406 6.14 -5.38 -18.62
C TRP A 406 7.49 -5.86 -18.12
N GLU A 407 8.06 -6.84 -18.80
CA GLU A 407 9.44 -7.28 -18.61
C GLU A 407 10.25 -7.00 -19.86
N LEU A 408 11.49 -6.56 -19.65
CA LEU A 408 12.47 -6.44 -20.72
C LEU A 408 12.87 -7.84 -21.22
N SER A 409 12.39 -8.23 -22.38
CA SER A 409 12.76 -9.47 -23.06
C SER A 409 13.90 -9.26 -24.04
N ARG A 410 14.62 -10.35 -24.31
CA ARG A 410 15.76 -10.39 -25.22
C ARG A 410 15.40 -11.23 -26.44
N ALA A 411 15.34 -10.60 -27.60
CA ALA A 411 15.10 -11.26 -28.88
C ALA A 411 16.30 -11.08 -29.85
N ILE A 412 16.41 -11.99 -30.81
CA ILE A 412 17.30 -11.83 -31.97
C ILE A 412 16.43 -11.38 -33.13
N SER A 413 16.72 -10.19 -33.67
CA SER A 413 16.08 -9.67 -34.89
C SER A 413 17.12 -9.60 -35.99
N GLN A 414 16.70 -9.77 -37.25
CA GLN A 414 17.56 -9.43 -38.37
C GLN A 414 17.73 -7.90 -38.42
N ALA A 415 18.96 -7.44 -38.66
CA ALA A 415 19.24 -6.04 -38.93
C ALA A 415 18.47 -5.57 -40.18
N ASP A 416 18.12 -4.28 -40.24
CA ASP A 416 17.37 -3.68 -41.36
C ASP A 416 18.09 -3.83 -42.73
N ASP A 417 19.41 -4.05 -42.72
CA ASP A 417 20.22 -4.30 -43.92
C ASP A 417 20.30 -5.80 -44.30
N GLY A 418 19.70 -6.69 -43.51
CA GLY A 418 19.64 -8.13 -43.74
C GLY A 418 20.97 -8.87 -43.56
N THR A 419 22.00 -8.23 -42.99
CA THR A 419 23.36 -8.78 -43.01
C THR A 419 23.85 -9.38 -41.69
N ALA A 420 23.19 -9.10 -40.56
CA ALA A 420 23.56 -9.65 -39.25
C ALA A 420 22.35 -9.83 -38.32
N ASP A 421 22.44 -10.85 -37.47
CA ASP A 421 21.57 -11.01 -36.30
C ASP A 421 21.91 -9.91 -35.29
N GLN A 422 20.95 -9.02 -35.02
CA GLN A 422 21.05 -7.98 -34.02
C GLN A 422 20.25 -8.38 -32.78
N MET A 423 20.85 -8.14 -31.63
CA MET A 423 20.19 -8.26 -30.35
C MET A 423 19.22 -7.10 -30.16
N VAL A 424 17.94 -7.40 -29.99
CA VAL A 424 16.90 -6.40 -29.76
C VAL A 424 16.21 -6.69 -28.43
N TYR A 425 16.23 -5.70 -27.56
CA TYR A 425 15.48 -5.68 -26.31
C TYR A 425 14.12 -5.04 -26.54
N ARG A 426 13.07 -5.65 -26.02
CA ARG A 426 11.68 -5.17 -26.13
C ARG A 426 10.98 -5.34 -24.79
N PHE A 427 10.02 -4.48 -24.50
CA PHE A 427 9.14 -4.72 -23.36
C PHE A 427 8.05 -5.71 -23.78
N GLU A 428 7.95 -6.83 -23.08
CA GLU A 428 6.88 -7.81 -23.21
C GLU A 428 5.90 -7.63 -22.05
N ARG A 429 4.61 -7.42 -22.38
CA ARG A 429 3.55 -7.35 -21.37
C ARG A 429 3.39 -8.71 -20.72
N LEU A 430 3.56 -8.77 -19.40
CA LEU A 430 3.51 -9.99 -18.61
C LEU A 430 2.11 -10.28 -18.12
N ASP A 431 1.54 -9.33 -17.36
CA ASP A 431 0.29 -9.52 -16.66
C ASP A 431 -0.49 -8.21 -16.51
N ASP A 432 -1.80 -8.38 -16.40
CA ASP A 432 -2.72 -7.37 -15.90
C ASP A 432 -3.30 -7.91 -14.60
N VAL A 433 -2.93 -7.28 -13.49
CA VAL A 433 -3.43 -7.63 -12.17
C VAL A 433 -4.46 -6.60 -11.76
N TYR A 434 -5.71 -7.04 -11.65
CA TYR A 434 -6.73 -6.27 -10.94
C TYR A 434 -6.43 -6.34 -9.44
N LEU A 435 -6.01 -5.23 -8.84
CA LEU A 435 -5.87 -5.10 -7.41
C LEU A 435 -7.25 -4.82 -6.81
N SER A 436 -8.04 -5.88 -6.57
CA SER A 436 -9.06 -5.83 -5.52
C SER A 436 -8.37 -5.96 -4.16
N ASN A 437 -9.00 -5.50 -3.08
CA ASN A 437 -8.48 -5.60 -1.70
C ASN A 437 -8.29 -7.07 -1.22
N GLU A 438 -8.42 -8.06 -2.11
CA GLU A 438 -8.48 -9.48 -1.83
C GLU A 438 -7.78 -10.26 -2.96
N ARG A 439 -6.45 -10.36 -2.94
CA ARG A 439 -5.79 -11.53 -3.56
C ARG A 439 -6.12 -12.76 -2.69
N LEU A 440 -7.37 -13.25 -2.79
CA LEU A 440 -7.80 -14.57 -2.34
C LEU A 440 -9.24 -14.94 -2.80
N VAL A 441 -9.57 -14.86 -4.10
CA VAL A 441 -10.56 -15.81 -4.68
C VAL A 441 -10.19 -16.08 -6.15
N GLN A 442 -9.51 -17.19 -6.42
CA GLN A 442 -9.70 -17.85 -7.71
C GLN A 442 -10.93 -18.75 -7.56
N PRO A 443 -12.00 -18.60 -8.36
CA PRO A 443 -12.87 -19.72 -8.60
C PRO A 443 -12.07 -20.78 -9.35
N ALA A 444 -12.15 -22.02 -8.88
CA ALA A 444 -11.53 -23.18 -9.51
C ALA A 444 -11.83 -23.23 -11.01
N PRO A 445 -10.93 -23.78 -11.85
CA PRO A 445 -11.26 -24.08 -13.23
C PRO A 445 -12.54 -24.90 -13.25
N ARG A 446 -13.57 -24.41 -13.97
CA ARG A 446 -14.71 -25.25 -14.28
C ARG A 446 -14.18 -26.37 -15.16
N ASP A 447 -14.23 -27.59 -14.64
CA ASP A 447 -14.11 -28.79 -15.45
C ASP A 447 -15.09 -28.65 -16.63
N GLU A 448 -14.57 -28.84 -17.84
CA GLU A 448 -15.38 -29.13 -19.02
C GLU A 448 -16.19 -30.39 -18.69
N VAL A 449 -17.48 -30.19 -18.40
CA VAL A 449 -18.45 -31.27 -18.48
C VAL A 449 -19.07 -31.13 -19.86
N ASP A 450 -18.55 -31.91 -20.79
CA ASP A 450 -19.34 -32.46 -21.88
C ASP A 450 -20.50 -33.21 -21.24
N ASP A 451 -21.73 -32.72 -21.41
CA ASP A 451 -22.90 -33.58 -21.43
C ASP A 451 -23.81 -33.10 -22.56
N GLU A 452 -23.89 -33.99 -23.54
CA GLU A 452 -24.76 -34.00 -24.69
C GLU A 452 -26.24 -33.90 -24.30
N ASP A 453 -27.05 -33.38 -25.22
CA ASP A 453 -28.47 -33.66 -25.46
C ASP A 453 -29.45 -33.66 -24.26
N ASP A 454 -30.39 -32.70 -24.25
CA ASP A 454 -31.81 -33.04 -24.50
C ASP A 454 -32.74 -31.80 -24.39
N GLU A 455 -33.40 -31.54 -25.53
CA GLU A 455 -34.78 -31.10 -25.72
C GLU A 455 -35.32 -29.79 -25.09
N ASP A 456 -35.56 -28.83 -26.00
CA ASP A 456 -36.59 -27.79 -25.97
C ASP A 456 -37.99 -28.37 -25.60
N PRO A 457 -38.89 -27.59 -24.94
CA PRO A 457 -39.76 -26.77 -25.77
C PRO A 457 -40.22 -25.42 -25.18
N ALA A 458 -40.13 -24.40 -26.02
CA ALA A 458 -41.13 -23.38 -26.36
C ALA A 458 -42.32 -23.11 -25.40
N PHE A 459 -42.48 -21.84 -25.03
CA PHE A 459 -43.80 -21.19 -24.89
C PHE A 459 -43.70 -19.68 -25.21
N ASP A 460 -44.22 -19.30 -26.37
CA ASP A 460 -44.65 -17.94 -26.72
C ASP A 460 -45.92 -17.59 -25.93
N VAL A 461 -46.07 -16.32 -25.49
CA VAL A 461 -47.28 -15.50 -25.69
C VAL A 461 -46.91 -14.00 -25.66
N GLU A 462 -47.30 -13.31 -26.73
CA GLU A 462 -47.27 -11.87 -27.00
C GLU A 462 -48.20 -11.03 -26.10
N ASP A 463 -47.92 -9.71 -26.00
CA ASP A 463 -48.85 -8.59 -26.32
C ASP A 463 -48.68 -7.36 -25.42
N GLY A 464 -48.59 -6.18 -26.05
CA GLY A 464 -48.93 -4.90 -25.42
C GLY A 464 -48.21 -3.65 -25.93
N GLU A 465 -48.60 -3.16 -27.12
CA GLU A 465 -48.41 -1.79 -27.67
C GLU A 465 -48.85 -0.69 -26.65
N ALA A 466 -48.57 0.62 -26.70
CA ALA A 466 -48.25 1.55 -27.79
C ALA A 466 -47.89 2.96 -27.24
N GLU A 467 -47.26 3.78 -28.12
CA GLU A 467 -47.44 5.24 -28.36
C GLU A 467 -46.90 6.33 -27.41
N ASP A 468 -45.86 7.03 -27.94
CA ASP A 468 -45.76 8.46 -28.28
C ASP A 468 -46.52 9.53 -27.45
N VAL A 469 -45.81 10.57 -26.99
CA VAL A 469 -46.11 12.01 -27.22
C VAL A 469 -44.86 12.86 -26.93
N ASP A 470 -44.36 13.54 -27.98
CA ASP A 470 -43.44 14.69 -27.96
C ASP A 470 -44.06 15.93 -27.27
N VAL A 471 -43.20 16.86 -26.81
CA VAL A 471 -43.25 18.33 -27.08
C VAL A 471 -42.68 19.16 -25.91
N ASP A 472 -41.55 19.80 -26.23
CA ASP A 472 -41.08 21.17 -25.93
C ASP A 472 -41.14 21.78 -24.52
N GLY A 473 -40.02 22.41 -24.13
CA GLY A 473 -40.00 23.33 -22.99
C GLY A 473 -38.64 23.93 -22.63
N GLU A 474 -38.06 24.70 -23.56
CA GLU A 474 -37.18 25.87 -23.40
C GLU A 474 -36.07 25.91 -22.33
N ALA A 475 -34.88 26.24 -22.86
CA ALA A 475 -33.68 26.69 -22.18
C ALA A 475 -33.87 27.94 -21.31
N TRP A 476 -33.23 27.94 -20.14
CA TRP A 476 -32.81 29.18 -19.46
C TRP A 476 -31.35 29.05 -19.02
N TYR A 477 -30.49 29.82 -19.70
CA TYR A 477 -29.17 30.24 -19.21
C TYR A 477 -29.36 31.11 -17.95
N SER A 478 -28.53 30.90 -16.93
CA SER A 478 -27.72 32.00 -16.40
C SER A 478 -26.65 31.48 -15.46
N ASP A 479 -25.41 31.62 -15.91
CA ASP A 479 -24.21 31.68 -15.08
C ASP A 479 -24.39 32.67 -13.94
N ASN A 480 -23.95 32.30 -12.74
CA ASN A 480 -23.66 33.27 -11.70
C ASN A 480 -22.33 32.89 -11.03
N PRO A 481 -21.21 33.49 -11.45
CA PRO A 481 -19.93 33.34 -10.80
C PRO A 481 -19.78 34.48 -9.81
N ASP A 482 -20.00 34.22 -8.52
CA ASP A 482 -19.50 35.04 -7.42
C ASP A 482 -19.87 34.35 -6.11
N LEU A 483 -18.85 33.91 -5.35
CA LEU A 483 -18.78 33.99 -3.88
C LEU A 483 -17.48 33.32 -3.40
N TYR A 484 -16.50 34.21 -3.15
CA TYR A 484 -15.30 34.16 -2.30
C TYR A 484 -14.82 32.83 -1.70
#